data_AF-A0A8H7JCM4-F1
#
_entry.id   AF-A0A8H7JCM4-F1
#
_cell.length_a   1.000
_cell.length_b   1.000
_cell.length_c   1.000
_cell.angle_alpha   90.00
_cell.angle_beta   90.00
_cell.angle_gamma   90.00
#
_symmetry.space_group_name_H-M   'P 1'
#
loop_
_entity.id
_entity.type
_entity.pdbx_description
1 polymer ?
#
loop_
_entity_poly.entity_id
_entity_poly.type
_entity_poly.pdbx_seq_one_letter_code
_entity_poly.pdbx_strand_id
1 'polypeptide(L)'
;MPSLTQLPTEIRQQILLLVLPDTHQVESAVPKQFIQLFHVNQRLRLDMGAVAGIWTPLHYISSPCTLTSRAPRTRGWNLNRICLDLFSTSFLGRIVNRYSTGPPTNNHRYLHPELIAFWTNAVPFLPKDIREVWLDVTPAPAEKRMHHPTWRECGPPWFDLFVHSDHASRRFLGGHIQDMAALARKIDDHCGGRVEIKLSGTLSVKSAFFVEAVGQGIDKEWEFVGTWVTNEDVLAAAVSSQLSCPMARKKGWCGTHPLAWLGNVAWSKETGDAYARLADQGFDRMLVGDIKRLAKLCDGEGVVVLPPDSILRMTFQHRVAVDLGLKTVEAGEGSDKHVVVRR
;
A
#
# COMPACT_ATOMS: atom_id res chain seq x y z
N MET A 1 -39.81 -6.26 6.86
CA MET A 1 -38.48 -6.78 6.51
C MET A 1 -38.02 -7.69 7.65
N PRO A 2 -37.47 -8.88 7.37
CA PRO A 2 -36.90 -9.73 8.42
C PRO A 2 -35.66 -9.06 9.04
N SER A 3 -35.50 -9.18 10.36
CA SER A 3 -34.33 -8.65 11.07
C SER A 3 -33.23 -9.70 11.20
N LEU A 4 -31.96 -9.28 11.29
CA LEU A 4 -30.81 -10.18 11.39
C LEU A 4 -30.96 -11.21 12.53
N THR A 5 -31.60 -10.84 13.64
CA THR A 5 -31.79 -11.72 14.80
C THR A 5 -32.87 -12.79 14.62
N GLN A 6 -33.67 -12.70 13.56
CA GLN A 6 -34.69 -13.70 13.19
C GLN A 6 -34.13 -14.82 12.30
N LEU A 7 -32.88 -14.69 11.82
CA LEU A 7 -32.24 -15.72 10.99
C LEU A 7 -31.64 -16.85 11.86
N PRO A 8 -31.48 -18.07 11.28
CA PRO A 8 -30.73 -19.15 11.91
C PRO A 8 -29.31 -18.71 12.28
N THR A 9 -28.78 -19.25 13.37
CA THR A 9 -27.48 -18.85 13.93
C THR A 9 -26.34 -18.98 12.92
N GLU A 10 -26.34 -20.03 12.12
CA GLU A 10 -25.34 -20.30 11.09
C GLU A 10 -25.33 -19.19 10.03
N ILE A 11 -26.51 -18.76 9.59
CA ILE A 11 -26.68 -17.68 8.61
C ILE A 11 -26.26 -16.33 9.22
N ARG A 12 -26.60 -16.07 10.48
CA ARG A 12 -26.15 -14.85 11.18
C ARG A 12 -24.63 -14.80 11.26
N GLN A 13 -23.99 -15.89 11.65
CA GLN A 13 -22.52 -15.96 11.74
C GLN A 13 -21.85 -15.76 10.38
N GLN A 14 -22.40 -16.34 9.31
CA GLN A 14 -21.91 -16.10 7.95
C GLN A 14 -22.04 -14.63 7.54
N ILE A 15 -23.19 -14.00 7.78
CA ILE A 15 -23.38 -12.57 7.50
C ILE A 15 -22.42 -11.72 8.33
N LEU A 16 -22.23 -12.06 9.61
CA LEU A 16 -21.28 -11.35 10.47
C LEU A 16 -19.84 -11.49 9.95
N LEU A 17 -19.42 -12.68 9.54
CA LEU A 17 -18.10 -12.89 8.94
C LEU A 17 -17.90 -12.04 7.67
N LEU A 18 -18.92 -11.84 6.86
CA LEU A 18 -18.86 -10.99 5.66
C LEU A 18 -18.66 -9.50 5.96
N VAL A 19 -19.00 -9.04 7.17
CA VAL A 19 -18.81 -7.63 7.57
C VAL A 19 -17.56 -7.42 8.42
N LEU A 20 -16.86 -8.49 8.80
CA LEU A 20 -15.62 -8.37 9.55
C LEU A 20 -14.46 -8.05 8.61
N PRO A 21 -13.46 -7.28 9.09
CA PRO A 21 -12.29 -6.99 8.28
C PRO A 21 -11.43 -8.24 8.09
N ASP A 22 -10.81 -8.35 6.93
CA ASP A 22 -9.83 -9.41 6.62
C ASP A 22 -8.52 -9.23 7.39
N THR A 23 -8.29 -8.03 7.95
CA THR A 23 -7.08 -7.67 8.69
C THR A 23 -7.41 -7.12 10.07
N HIS A 24 -6.56 -7.41 11.05
CA HIS A 24 -6.72 -6.94 12.42
C HIS A 24 -5.38 -6.49 13.02
N GLN A 25 -5.31 -5.27 13.53
CA GLN A 25 -4.15 -4.79 14.28
C GLN A 25 -4.21 -5.27 15.73
N VAL A 26 -3.26 -6.13 16.11
CA VAL A 26 -3.19 -6.80 17.42
C VAL A 26 -3.00 -5.81 18.59
N GLU A 27 -2.53 -4.60 18.31
CA GLU A 27 -2.38 -3.55 19.32
C GLU A 27 -3.74 -3.14 19.93
N SER A 28 -4.85 -3.40 19.23
CA SER A 28 -6.20 -3.30 19.79
C SER A 28 -6.64 -4.65 20.37
N ALA A 29 -7.02 -4.67 21.64
CA ALA A 29 -7.45 -5.92 22.31
C ALA A 29 -8.77 -6.48 21.77
N VAL A 30 -9.56 -5.67 21.03
CA VAL A 30 -10.83 -6.04 20.41
C VAL A 30 -10.99 -5.21 19.12
N PRO A 31 -11.39 -5.80 17.97
CA PRO A 31 -11.60 -5.02 16.75
C PRO A 31 -12.69 -3.98 16.99
N LYS A 32 -12.53 -2.76 16.45
CA LYS A 32 -13.53 -1.69 16.62
C LYS A 32 -14.93 -2.12 16.15
N GLN A 33 -14.99 -2.94 15.10
CA GLN A 33 -16.21 -3.51 14.54
C GLN A 33 -16.93 -4.42 15.54
N PHE A 34 -16.18 -5.20 16.32
CA PHE A 34 -16.75 -6.03 17.38
C PHE A 34 -17.34 -5.15 18.48
N ILE A 35 -16.64 -4.09 18.87
CA ILE A 35 -17.13 -3.13 19.88
C ILE A 35 -18.45 -2.51 19.43
N GLN A 36 -18.52 -2.04 18.18
CA GLN A 36 -19.75 -1.47 17.61
C GLN A 36 -20.91 -2.48 17.64
N LEU A 37 -20.67 -3.73 17.23
CA LEU A 37 -21.67 -4.78 17.25
C LEU A 37 -22.11 -5.16 18.68
N PHE A 38 -21.18 -5.14 19.65
CA PHE A 38 -21.48 -5.39 21.06
C PHE A 38 -22.40 -4.32 21.66
N HIS A 39 -22.31 -3.07 21.19
CA HIS A 39 -23.18 -1.98 21.65
C HIS A 39 -24.59 -2.03 21.05
N VAL A 40 -24.77 -2.63 19.87
CA VAL A 40 -26.05 -2.60 19.14
C VAL A 40 -27.03 -3.67 19.63
N ASN A 41 -26.58 -4.90 19.93
CA ASN A 41 -27.52 -5.97 20.28
C ASN A 41 -26.90 -7.11 21.11
N GLN A 42 -27.58 -7.49 22.21
CA GLN A 42 -27.14 -8.56 23.10
C GLN A 42 -27.14 -9.96 22.43
N ARG A 43 -28.04 -10.23 21.47
CA ARG A 43 -28.04 -11.52 20.74
C ARG A 43 -26.85 -11.61 19.78
N LEU A 44 -26.53 -10.51 19.09
CA LEU A 44 -25.33 -10.45 18.24
C LEU A 44 -24.05 -10.64 19.06
N ARG A 45 -24.02 -10.17 20.32
CA ARG A 45 -22.90 -10.41 21.24
C ARG A 45 -22.61 -11.89 21.48
N LEU A 46 -23.64 -12.73 21.61
CA LEU A 46 -23.47 -14.17 21.79
C LEU A 46 -22.93 -14.84 20.51
N ASP A 47 -23.45 -14.43 19.35
CA ASP A 47 -22.96 -14.93 18.05
C ASP A 47 -21.48 -14.57 17.84
N MET A 48 -21.08 -13.36 18.24
CA MET A 48 -19.70 -12.89 18.11
C MET A 48 -18.68 -13.75 18.87
N GLY A 49 -19.07 -14.40 19.97
CA GLY A 49 -18.19 -15.33 20.68
C GLY A 49 -17.84 -16.55 19.83
N ALA A 50 -18.82 -17.08 19.09
CA ALA A 50 -18.59 -18.17 18.14
C ALA A 50 -17.86 -17.68 16.88
N VAL A 51 -18.21 -16.50 16.36
CA VAL A 51 -17.52 -15.87 15.22
C VAL A 51 -16.03 -15.65 15.54
N ALA A 52 -15.68 -15.21 16.75
CA ALA A 52 -14.29 -15.03 17.18
C ALA A 52 -13.47 -16.33 17.12
N GLY A 53 -14.10 -17.49 17.32
CA GLY A 53 -13.43 -18.79 17.26
C GLY A 53 -13.11 -19.27 15.84
N ILE A 54 -13.91 -18.85 14.85
CA ILE A 54 -13.77 -19.25 13.43
C ILE A 54 -13.21 -18.16 12.53
N TRP A 55 -13.19 -16.91 12.99
CA TRP A 55 -12.63 -15.77 12.27
C TRP A 55 -11.10 -15.84 12.29
N THR A 56 -10.50 -15.92 11.11
CA THR A 56 -9.04 -16.05 10.90
C THR A 56 -8.51 -14.90 10.06
N PRO A 57 -8.55 -13.64 10.55
CA PRO A 57 -8.01 -12.51 9.83
C PRO A 57 -6.48 -12.60 9.79
N LEU A 58 -5.86 -11.78 8.94
CA LEU A 58 -4.43 -11.53 9.02
C LEU A 58 -4.14 -10.58 10.21
N HIS A 59 -3.47 -11.09 11.22
CA HIS A 59 -3.14 -10.35 12.43
C HIS A 59 -1.84 -9.54 12.27
N TYR A 60 -1.95 -8.21 12.18
CA TYR A 60 -0.80 -7.31 12.08
C TYR A 60 -0.20 -7.06 13.47
N ILE A 61 1.10 -7.32 13.58
CA ILE A 61 1.92 -7.05 14.75
C ILE A 61 3.03 -6.08 14.32
N SER A 62 2.95 -4.83 14.79
CA SER A 62 3.91 -3.79 14.44
C SER A 62 5.00 -3.59 15.47
N SER A 63 4.97 -4.31 16.60
CA SER A 63 6.03 -4.25 17.60
C SER A 63 6.41 -5.63 18.12
N PRO A 64 7.72 -5.99 18.16
CA PRO A 64 8.20 -7.21 18.81
C PRO A 64 7.76 -7.32 20.27
N CYS A 65 7.64 -6.17 20.96
CA CYS A 65 7.22 -6.10 22.37
C CYS A 65 5.79 -6.64 22.59
N THR A 66 4.94 -6.59 21.57
CA THR A 66 3.59 -7.17 21.63
C THR A 66 3.62 -8.68 21.86
N LEU A 67 4.64 -9.37 21.34
CA LEU A 67 4.84 -10.81 21.55
C LEU A 67 5.56 -11.10 22.87
N THR A 68 6.55 -10.30 23.25
CA THR A 68 7.42 -10.58 24.42
C THR A 68 6.84 -10.11 25.76
N SER A 69 5.80 -9.27 25.76
CA SER A 69 5.17 -8.77 26.98
C SER A 69 4.59 -9.89 27.87
N ARG A 70 4.63 -9.70 29.20
CA ARG A 70 4.10 -10.66 30.19
C ARG A 70 2.59 -10.91 30.10
N ALA A 71 1.84 -9.99 29.47
CA ALA A 71 0.40 -10.10 29.23
C ALA A 71 0.15 -9.82 27.75
N PRO A 72 0.45 -10.79 26.86
CA PRO A 72 0.33 -10.56 25.42
C PRO A 72 -1.14 -10.28 25.09
N ARG A 73 -1.38 -9.16 24.38
CA ARG A 73 -2.73 -8.73 23.96
C ARG A 73 -3.42 -9.73 23.04
N THR A 74 -2.67 -10.72 22.55
CA THR A 74 -3.11 -11.83 21.71
C THR A 74 -3.75 -12.99 22.46
N ARG A 75 -3.80 -12.96 23.79
CA ARG A 75 -4.28 -14.11 24.58
C ARG A 75 -5.74 -14.42 24.25
N GLY A 76 -6.00 -15.60 23.68
CA GLY A 76 -7.33 -16.07 23.29
C GLY A 76 -7.70 -15.83 21.81
N TRP A 77 -6.81 -15.22 21.03
CA TRP A 77 -7.01 -15.01 19.60
C TRP A 77 -6.52 -16.19 18.77
N ASN A 78 -7.22 -16.47 17.68
CA ASN A 78 -6.81 -17.46 16.70
C ASN A 78 -5.72 -16.88 15.78
N LEU A 79 -4.47 -16.98 16.22
CA LEU A 79 -3.29 -16.46 15.50
C LEU A 79 -2.80 -17.36 14.36
N ASN A 80 -3.70 -18.02 13.64
CA ASN A 80 -3.32 -18.89 12.52
C ASN A 80 -2.58 -18.14 11.40
N ARG A 81 -2.83 -16.84 11.24
CA ARG A 81 -2.28 -15.99 10.18
C ARG A 81 -1.77 -14.68 10.79
N ILE A 82 -0.47 -14.43 10.70
CA ILE A 82 0.17 -13.25 11.31
C ILE A 82 0.93 -12.47 10.24
N CYS A 83 0.89 -11.14 10.32
CA CYS A 83 1.78 -10.25 9.59
C CYS A 83 2.71 -9.53 10.56
N LEU A 84 4.03 -9.71 10.41
CA LEU A 84 5.05 -9.01 11.18
C LEU A 84 5.46 -7.78 10.38
N ASP A 85 5.19 -6.60 10.93
CA ASP A 85 5.55 -5.33 10.31
C ASP A 85 6.96 -4.92 10.74
N LEU A 86 7.92 -5.21 9.86
CA LEU A 86 9.33 -5.26 10.22
C LEU A 86 9.96 -3.88 10.36
N PHE A 87 9.52 -2.92 9.55
CA PHE A 87 10.08 -1.58 9.49
C PHE A 87 9.16 -0.52 10.10
N SER A 88 8.13 -0.92 10.85
CA SER A 88 7.17 -0.02 11.53
C SER A 88 7.83 1.07 12.38
N THR A 89 8.98 0.78 12.97
CA THR A 89 9.75 1.67 13.85
C THR A 89 10.92 2.35 13.13
N SER A 90 11.04 2.15 11.82
CA SER A 90 12.12 2.74 11.03
C SER A 90 12.01 4.26 11.00
N PHE A 91 13.06 4.97 11.40
CA PHE A 91 13.00 6.43 11.46
C PHE A 91 13.30 7.04 10.09
N LEU A 92 12.27 7.62 9.45
CA LEU A 92 12.36 8.13 8.08
C LEU A 92 13.47 9.17 7.87
N GLY A 93 13.69 10.07 8.84
CA GLY A 93 14.76 11.07 8.73
C GLY A 93 16.17 10.47 8.66
N ARG A 94 16.36 9.24 9.17
CA ARG A 94 17.64 8.50 9.08
C ARG A 94 17.78 7.77 7.76
N ILE A 95 16.66 7.32 7.17
CA ILE A 95 16.63 6.74 5.82
C ILE A 95 16.94 7.84 4.79
N VAL A 96 16.21 8.97 4.82
CA VAL A 96 16.31 10.03 3.81
C VAL A 96 17.65 10.78 3.89
N ASN A 97 18.08 11.25 5.07
CA ASN A 97 19.30 12.07 5.19
C ASN A 97 20.61 11.30 4.96
N ARG A 98 20.62 9.97 5.11
CA ARG A 98 21.86 9.17 4.96
C ARG A 98 22.05 8.57 3.58
N TYR A 99 20.97 8.34 2.85
CA TYR A 99 21.01 7.67 1.55
C TYR A 99 20.86 8.62 0.36
N SER A 100 20.58 9.91 0.62
CA SER A 100 20.47 10.97 -0.40
C SER A 100 21.77 11.78 -0.63
N THR A 101 22.74 11.76 0.30
CA THR A 101 23.93 12.63 0.23
C THR A 101 25.25 11.84 0.30
N GLY A 102 25.83 11.57 -0.88
CA GLY A 102 27.27 11.27 -1.06
C GLY A 102 27.83 9.95 -0.49
N PRO A 103 29.10 9.62 -0.82
CA PRO A 103 29.78 8.45 -0.28
C PRO A 103 29.92 8.59 1.25
N PRO A 104 29.79 7.48 2.00
CA PRO A 104 29.79 7.52 3.45
C PRO A 104 31.14 8.03 3.95
N THR A 105 31.14 9.13 4.70
CA THR A 105 32.27 9.44 5.58
C THR A 105 32.40 8.29 6.58
N ASN A 106 33.63 7.80 6.76
CA ASN A 106 33.99 6.46 7.23
C ASN A 106 33.46 5.98 8.61
N ASN A 107 32.65 6.75 9.34
CA ASN A 107 32.36 6.44 10.75
C ASN A 107 30.94 5.98 11.09
N HIS A 108 30.03 5.85 10.12
CA HIS A 108 28.63 5.51 10.43
C HIS A 108 28.09 4.36 9.57
N ARG A 109 28.66 3.16 9.73
CA ARG A 109 28.03 1.88 9.36
C ARG A 109 26.89 1.55 10.34
N TYR A 110 25.90 2.43 10.43
CA TYR A 110 24.64 2.07 11.07
C TYR A 110 23.76 1.42 10.01
N LEU A 111 24.06 0.15 9.72
CA LEU A 111 23.00 -0.77 9.34
C LEU A 111 21.98 -0.74 10.50
N HIS A 112 20.71 -1.00 10.23
CA HIS A 112 19.70 -1.14 11.28
C HIS A 112 19.48 -2.64 11.62
N PRO A 113 20.51 -3.50 11.78
CA PRO A 113 20.28 -4.93 11.99
C PRO A 113 19.46 -5.14 13.26
N GLU A 114 19.50 -4.19 14.20
CA GLU A 114 18.63 -4.13 15.38
C GLU A 114 17.14 -4.26 15.03
N LEU A 115 16.65 -3.68 13.93
CA LEU A 115 15.23 -3.77 13.52
C LEU A 115 14.81 -5.23 13.34
N ILE A 116 15.58 -5.99 12.58
CA ILE A 116 15.31 -7.42 12.34
C ILE A 116 15.72 -8.27 13.55
N ALA A 117 16.79 -7.90 14.26
CA ALA A 117 17.24 -8.61 15.44
C ALA A 117 16.19 -8.62 16.56
N PHE A 118 15.44 -7.52 16.77
CA PHE A 118 14.34 -7.51 17.74
C PHE A 118 13.23 -8.49 17.36
N TRP A 119 12.89 -8.59 16.07
CA TRP A 119 11.95 -9.60 15.58
C TRP A 119 12.49 -11.02 15.76
N THR A 120 13.76 -11.24 15.41
CA THR A 120 14.47 -12.51 15.65
C THR A 120 14.42 -12.93 17.12
N ASN A 121 14.51 -11.97 18.05
CA ASN A 121 14.40 -12.23 19.49
C ASN A 121 12.96 -12.47 19.96
N ALA A 122 11.97 -12.00 19.22
CA ALA A 122 10.55 -12.22 19.51
C ALA A 122 10.02 -13.56 18.96
N VAL A 123 10.72 -14.20 18.00
CA VAL A 123 10.31 -15.50 17.42
C VAL A 123 9.95 -16.57 18.47
N PRO A 124 10.71 -16.79 19.56
CA PRO A 124 10.37 -17.81 20.56
C PRO A 124 9.00 -17.59 21.23
N PHE A 125 8.44 -16.39 21.15
CA PHE A 125 7.15 -16.02 21.74
C PHE A 125 5.99 -16.13 20.73
N LEU A 126 6.27 -16.51 19.48
CA LEU A 126 5.23 -16.81 18.50
C LEU A 126 4.51 -18.11 18.89
N PRO A 127 3.17 -18.20 18.68
CA PRO A 127 2.47 -19.47 18.77
C PRO A 127 3.08 -20.53 17.84
N LYS A 128 3.06 -21.80 18.26
CA LYS A 128 3.66 -22.91 17.49
C LYS A 128 2.73 -23.47 16.41
N ASP A 129 1.46 -23.11 16.48
CA ASP A 129 0.36 -23.56 15.62
C ASP A 129 0.00 -22.57 14.51
N ILE A 130 0.83 -21.52 14.32
CA ILE A 130 0.68 -20.60 13.20
C ILE A 130 0.78 -21.37 11.88
N ARG A 131 -0.14 -21.10 10.97
CA ARG A 131 -0.14 -21.67 9.62
C ARG A 131 0.57 -20.77 8.61
N GLU A 132 0.42 -19.46 8.76
CA GLU A 132 0.91 -18.48 7.80
C GLU A 132 1.54 -17.26 8.50
N VAL A 133 2.74 -16.88 8.06
CA VAL A 133 3.44 -15.67 8.52
C VAL A 133 3.82 -14.80 7.33
N TRP A 134 3.34 -13.57 7.33
CA TRP A 134 3.72 -12.54 6.36
C TRP A 134 4.78 -11.65 6.98
N LEU A 135 5.85 -11.40 6.25
CA LEU A 135 6.90 -10.46 6.60
C LEU A 135 6.67 -9.17 5.79
N ASP A 136 6.09 -8.14 6.40
CA ASP A 136 5.87 -6.85 5.74
C ASP A 136 7.17 -6.03 5.77
N VAL A 137 7.73 -5.86 4.57
CA VAL A 137 9.01 -5.16 4.32
C VAL A 137 8.82 -3.76 3.73
N THR A 138 7.63 -3.17 3.87
CA THR A 138 7.39 -1.78 3.45
C THR A 138 8.40 -0.86 4.15
N PRO A 139 9.28 -0.14 3.44
CA PRO A 139 10.38 0.61 4.05
C PRO A 139 9.94 1.96 4.65
N ALA A 140 8.94 1.95 5.54
CA ALA A 140 8.41 3.13 6.21
C ALA A 140 8.07 2.93 7.69
N PRO A 141 8.15 4.01 8.50
CA PRO A 141 7.52 4.02 9.82
C PRO A 141 5.99 3.91 9.75
N ALA A 142 5.39 3.34 10.79
CA ALA A 142 3.95 3.16 10.93
C ALA A 142 3.15 4.46 10.75
N GLU A 143 3.63 5.59 11.27
CA GLU A 143 2.98 6.91 11.15
C GLU A 143 2.83 7.35 9.69
N LYS A 144 3.76 6.91 8.83
CA LYS A 144 3.77 7.23 7.40
C LYS A 144 2.99 6.22 6.56
N ARG A 145 2.53 5.13 7.19
CA ARG A 145 1.60 4.14 6.62
C ARG A 145 0.15 4.42 7.02
N MET A 146 -0.10 4.95 8.23
CA MET A 146 -1.44 5.10 8.84
C MET A 146 -2.25 6.34 8.38
N HIS A 147 -1.75 7.18 7.47
CA HIS A 147 -2.35 8.49 7.18
C HIS A 147 -2.88 8.74 5.77
N HIS A 148 -3.25 7.73 4.99
CA HIS A 148 -4.10 8.00 3.83
C HIS A 148 -4.99 6.81 3.46
N PRO A 149 -6.33 6.91 3.64
CA PRO A 149 -7.30 6.02 2.99
C PRO A 149 -7.11 5.94 1.47
N THR A 150 -6.40 6.92 0.94
CA THR A 150 -6.02 7.09 -0.45
C THR A 150 -4.51 7.27 -0.53
N TRP A 151 -3.76 6.17 -0.53
CA TRP A 151 -2.43 6.12 -1.18
C TRP A 151 -2.42 6.88 -2.53
N ARG A 152 -3.59 6.94 -3.18
CA ARG A 152 -3.92 7.61 -4.43
C ARG A 152 -3.95 9.15 -4.39
N GLU A 153 -4.21 9.80 -3.26
CA GLU A 153 -4.42 11.26 -3.25
C GLU A 153 -3.11 12.05 -3.10
N CYS A 154 -2.11 11.47 -2.43
CA CYS A 154 -0.80 12.05 -2.23
C CYS A 154 0.17 10.91 -1.91
N GLY A 155 0.74 10.25 -2.93
CA GLY A 155 1.80 9.26 -2.72
C GLY A 155 2.81 9.84 -1.72
N PRO A 156 3.09 9.15 -0.60
CA PRO A 156 3.72 9.85 0.49
C PRO A 156 5.18 10.12 0.08
N PRO A 157 5.70 11.36 0.20
CA PRO A 157 7.00 11.80 -0.35
C PRO A 157 8.22 10.97 0.06
N TRP A 158 8.04 10.10 1.04
CA TRP A 158 9.07 9.19 1.52
C TRP A 158 9.28 7.99 0.61
N PHE A 159 8.25 7.50 -0.08
CA PHE A 159 8.35 6.35 -0.96
C PHE A 159 8.99 6.69 -2.31
N ASP A 160 8.88 7.96 -2.73
CA ASP A 160 9.56 8.54 -3.89
C ASP A 160 11.07 8.26 -3.85
N LEU A 161 11.68 8.28 -2.67
CA LEU A 161 13.09 7.95 -2.48
C LEU A 161 13.40 6.53 -2.96
N PHE A 162 12.56 5.55 -2.62
CA PHE A 162 12.76 4.14 -2.98
C PHE A 162 12.39 3.82 -4.43
N VAL A 163 11.52 4.63 -5.03
CA VAL A 163 11.12 4.48 -6.44
C VAL A 163 12.13 5.15 -7.37
N HIS A 164 12.58 6.35 -7.04
CA HIS A 164 13.47 7.13 -7.90
C HIS A 164 14.97 6.93 -7.60
N SER A 165 15.36 6.55 -6.37
CA SER A 165 16.77 6.32 -6.00
C SER A 165 17.08 4.84 -5.79
N ASP A 166 17.60 4.21 -6.84
CA ASP A 166 18.10 2.83 -6.82
C ASP A 166 19.17 2.64 -5.73
N HIS A 167 19.98 3.68 -5.49
CA HIS A 167 21.00 3.68 -4.46
C HIS A 167 20.39 3.56 -3.05
N ALA A 168 19.33 4.32 -2.75
CA ALA A 168 18.67 4.25 -1.45
C ALA A 168 18.00 2.90 -1.22
N SER A 169 17.31 2.36 -2.23
CA SER A 169 16.70 1.02 -2.16
C SER A 169 17.77 -0.06 -1.99
N ARG A 170 18.84 -0.05 -2.79
CA ARG A 170 19.92 -1.05 -2.70
C ARG A 170 20.64 -1.01 -1.37
N ARG A 171 20.86 0.18 -0.82
CA ARG A 171 21.60 0.32 0.43
C ARG A 171 20.77 -0.04 1.66
N PHE A 172 19.50 0.36 1.70
CA PHE A 172 18.61 0.04 2.81
C PHE A 172 18.19 -1.44 2.76
N LEU A 173 17.51 -1.86 1.70
CA LEU A 173 16.99 -3.24 1.60
C LEU A 173 18.12 -4.25 1.42
N GLY A 174 19.14 -3.92 0.61
CA GLY A 174 20.30 -4.80 0.43
C GLY A 174 21.08 -5.06 1.72
N GLY A 175 21.09 -4.08 2.64
CA GLY A 175 21.69 -4.24 3.96
C GLY A 175 20.95 -5.23 4.88
N HIS A 176 19.72 -5.64 4.54
CA HIS A 176 18.87 -6.51 5.35
C HIS A 176 18.63 -7.90 4.75
N ILE A 177 19.16 -8.21 3.56
CA ILE A 177 18.90 -9.49 2.87
C ILE A 177 19.23 -10.69 3.78
N GLN A 178 20.44 -10.70 4.37
CA GLN A 178 20.89 -11.82 5.20
C GLN A 178 20.09 -11.94 6.51
N ASP A 179 19.80 -10.80 7.15
CA ASP A 179 19.02 -10.76 8.39
C ASP A 179 17.60 -11.29 8.17
N MET A 180 17.00 -10.93 7.03
CA MET A 180 15.65 -11.36 6.64
C MET A 180 15.59 -12.87 6.37
N ALA A 181 16.55 -13.40 5.62
CA ALA A 181 16.65 -14.84 5.39
C ALA A 181 16.90 -15.61 6.70
N ALA A 182 17.68 -15.05 7.63
CA ALA A 182 17.89 -15.63 8.96
C ALA A 182 16.61 -15.59 9.82
N LEU A 183 15.86 -14.48 9.80
CA LEU A 183 14.58 -14.36 10.49
C LEU A 183 13.57 -15.39 9.98
N ALA A 184 13.42 -15.51 8.65
CA ALA A 184 12.49 -16.46 8.04
C ALA A 184 12.82 -17.92 8.44
N ARG A 185 14.10 -18.33 8.36
CA ARG A 185 14.53 -19.66 8.81
C ARG A 185 14.22 -19.89 10.29
N LYS A 186 14.49 -18.89 11.15
CA LYS A 186 14.21 -19.01 12.58
C LYS A 186 12.72 -19.19 12.87
N ILE A 187 11.85 -18.49 12.14
CA ILE A 187 10.39 -18.65 12.25
C ILE A 187 9.99 -20.06 11.81
N ASP A 188 10.54 -20.54 10.70
CA ASP A 188 10.25 -21.88 10.17
C ASP A 188 10.67 -22.98 11.16
N ASP A 189 11.89 -22.88 11.70
CA ASP A 189 12.43 -23.80 12.70
C ASP A 189 11.55 -23.82 13.97
N HIS A 190 11.12 -22.65 14.45
CA HIS A 190 10.26 -22.53 15.63
C HIS A 190 8.89 -23.19 15.42
N CYS A 191 8.35 -23.12 14.19
CA CYS A 191 7.07 -23.74 13.82
C CYS A 191 7.21 -25.20 13.33
N GLY A 192 8.43 -25.76 13.35
CA GLY A 192 8.72 -27.13 12.94
C GLY A 192 8.55 -27.36 11.43
N GLY A 193 8.85 -26.36 10.60
CA GLY A 193 8.86 -26.48 9.15
C GLY A 193 7.49 -26.45 8.45
N ARG A 194 6.40 -26.27 9.21
CA ARG A 194 5.01 -26.38 8.73
C ARG A 194 4.34 -25.05 8.40
N VAL A 195 5.03 -23.94 8.66
CA VAL A 195 4.48 -22.59 8.47
C VAL A 195 4.77 -22.13 7.04
N GLU A 196 3.77 -21.54 6.40
CA GLU A 196 3.93 -20.83 5.15
C GLU A 196 4.46 -19.42 5.44
N ILE A 197 5.64 -19.09 4.90
CA ILE A 197 6.26 -17.77 5.10
C ILE A 197 6.21 -17.01 3.78
N LYS A 198 5.61 -15.83 3.81
CA LYS A 198 5.45 -14.95 2.65
C LYS A 198 6.12 -13.61 2.91
N LEU A 199 6.62 -12.99 1.85
CA LEU A 199 7.05 -11.61 1.88
C LEU A 199 5.89 -10.71 1.43
N SER A 200 5.65 -9.60 2.12
CA SER A 200 4.55 -8.70 1.81
C SER A 200 4.97 -7.23 1.98
N GLY A 201 4.00 -6.33 1.93
CA GLY A 201 4.21 -4.89 2.01
C GLY A 201 4.23 -4.21 0.64
N THR A 202 4.62 -2.94 0.63
CA THR A 202 4.68 -2.10 -0.57
C THR A 202 6.12 -1.84 -0.95
N LEU A 203 6.53 -2.31 -2.13
CA LEU A 203 7.90 -2.20 -2.65
C LEU A 203 7.93 -1.56 -4.03
N SER A 204 9.02 -0.85 -4.34
CA SER A 204 9.29 -0.41 -5.70
C SER A 204 9.60 -1.61 -6.58
N VAL A 205 9.17 -1.63 -7.84
CA VAL A 205 9.58 -2.68 -8.80
C VAL A 205 11.11 -2.82 -8.91
N LYS A 206 11.84 -1.73 -8.66
CA LYS A 206 13.31 -1.74 -8.65
C LYS A 206 13.90 -2.45 -7.44
N SER A 207 13.10 -2.72 -6.41
CA SER A 207 13.46 -3.49 -5.22
C SER A 207 13.25 -5.00 -5.42
N ALA A 208 12.91 -5.47 -6.63
CA ALA A 208 12.76 -6.90 -6.93
C ALA A 208 13.99 -7.74 -6.53
N PHE A 209 15.20 -7.20 -6.73
CA PHE A 209 16.44 -7.86 -6.32
C PHE A 209 16.45 -8.29 -4.85
N PHE A 210 15.79 -7.53 -3.96
CA PHE A 210 15.74 -7.84 -2.53
C PHE A 210 14.87 -9.07 -2.27
N VAL A 211 13.71 -9.15 -2.92
CA VAL A 211 12.79 -10.29 -2.80
C VAL A 211 13.45 -11.56 -3.31
N GLU A 212 14.09 -11.49 -4.48
CA GLU A 212 14.83 -12.60 -5.08
C GLU A 212 15.99 -13.07 -4.18
N ALA A 213 16.79 -12.14 -3.66
CA ALA A 213 17.95 -12.46 -2.84
C ALA A 213 17.57 -13.03 -1.46
N VAL A 214 16.47 -12.55 -0.85
CA VAL A 214 15.94 -13.16 0.38
C VAL A 214 15.42 -14.56 0.09
N GLY A 215 14.68 -14.75 -1.01
CA GLY A 215 14.18 -16.06 -1.43
C GLY A 215 15.29 -17.08 -1.67
N GLN A 216 16.40 -16.68 -2.32
CA GLN A 216 17.58 -17.55 -2.50
C GLN A 216 18.24 -17.99 -1.19
N GLY A 217 18.06 -17.21 -0.11
CA GLY A 217 18.58 -17.55 1.21
C GLY A 217 17.70 -18.52 2.00
N ILE A 218 16.56 -18.93 1.42
CA ILE A 218 15.54 -19.76 2.06
C ILE A 218 15.30 -20.96 1.14
N ASP A 219 15.59 -22.17 1.61
CA ASP A 219 15.44 -23.42 0.84
C ASP A 219 13.95 -23.85 0.71
N LYS A 220 13.04 -22.92 0.40
CA LYS A 220 11.60 -23.13 0.23
C LYS A 220 11.04 -22.27 -0.89
N GLU A 221 9.86 -22.65 -1.37
CA GLU A 221 9.09 -21.82 -2.27
C GLU A 221 8.77 -20.48 -1.58
N TRP A 222 9.15 -19.39 -2.25
CA TRP A 222 9.11 -18.05 -1.69
C TRP A 222 8.23 -17.16 -2.56
N GLU A 223 7.19 -16.58 -1.96
CA GLU A 223 6.23 -15.74 -2.67
C GLU A 223 6.24 -14.32 -2.09
N PHE A 224 6.19 -13.33 -2.99
CA PHE A 224 5.85 -11.96 -2.63
C PHE A 224 4.37 -11.68 -2.93
N VAL A 225 3.58 -11.54 -1.87
CA VAL A 225 2.13 -11.27 -1.93
C VAL A 225 1.79 -9.78 -1.70
N GLY A 226 2.81 -8.93 -1.73
CA GLY A 226 2.68 -7.49 -1.52
C GLY A 226 2.30 -6.71 -2.78
N THR A 227 2.41 -5.39 -2.69
CA THR A 227 2.15 -4.47 -3.80
C THR A 227 3.46 -3.97 -4.40
N TRP A 228 3.58 -4.11 -5.72
CA TRP A 228 4.64 -3.47 -6.50
C TRP A 228 4.22 -2.07 -6.93
N VAL A 229 5.13 -1.12 -6.80
CA VAL A 229 4.95 0.28 -7.19
C VAL A 229 5.95 0.61 -8.29
N THR A 230 5.43 1.09 -9.41
CA THR A 230 6.23 1.52 -10.55
C THR A 230 6.59 3.01 -10.43
N ASN A 231 7.56 3.47 -11.23
CA ASN A 231 7.81 4.91 -11.41
C ASN A 231 6.54 5.64 -11.89
N GLU A 232 5.71 4.96 -12.69
CA GLU A 232 4.48 5.54 -13.22
C GLU A 232 3.41 5.73 -12.14
N ASP A 233 3.35 4.85 -11.15
CA ASP A 233 2.39 4.95 -10.03
C ASP A 233 2.71 6.15 -9.13
N VAL A 234 4.00 6.45 -8.94
CA VAL A 234 4.44 7.63 -8.19
C VAL A 234 4.14 8.92 -8.94
N LEU A 235 4.40 8.96 -10.25
CA LEU A 235 4.06 10.12 -11.08
C LEU A 235 2.55 10.35 -11.15
N ALA A 236 1.77 9.26 -11.27
CA ALA A 236 0.32 9.32 -11.19
C ALA A 236 -0.14 9.97 -9.88
N ALA A 237 0.38 9.51 -8.74
CA ALA A 237 0.05 10.07 -7.44
C ALA A 237 0.48 11.53 -7.29
N ALA A 238 1.61 11.93 -7.89
CA ALA A 238 2.06 13.32 -7.90
C ALA A 238 1.14 14.22 -8.73
N VAL A 239 0.72 13.77 -9.92
CA VAL A 239 -0.23 14.50 -10.77
C VAL A 239 -1.60 14.59 -10.10
N SER A 240 -2.10 13.49 -9.53
CA SER A 240 -3.33 13.46 -8.73
C SER A 240 -3.28 14.48 -7.59
N SER A 241 -2.16 14.55 -6.86
CA SER A 241 -1.95 15.52 -5.77
C SER A 241 -1.98 16.97 -6.27
N GLN A 242 -1.36 17.27 -7.41
CA GLN A 242 -1.40 18.61 -8.02
C GLN A 242 -2.79 19.01 -8.48
N LEU A 243 -3.54 18.06 -9.06
CA LEU A 243 -4.91 18.27 -9.52
C LEU A 243 -5.88 18.49 -8.35
N SER A 244 -5.74 17.72 -7.27
CA SER A 244 -6.54 17.89 -6.06
C SER A 244 -6.21 19.19 -5.30
N CYS A 245 -4.97 19.69 -5.40
CA CYS A 245 -4.50 20.89 -4.71
C CYS A 245 -3.63 21.80 -5.62
N PRO A 246 -4.22 22.62 -6.51
CA PRO A 246 -3.49 23.43 -7.49
C PRO A 246 -2.49 24.45 -6.90
N MET A 247 -2.67 24.84 -5.64
CA MET A 247 -1.76 25.76 -4.95
C MET A 247 -0.49 25.09 -4.38
N ALA A 248 -0.41 23.76 -4.35
CA ALA A 248 0.73 23.01 -3.84
C ALA A 248 1.81 22.82 -4.93
N ARG A 249 2.33 23.92 -5.51
CA ARG A 249 3.47 23.86 -6.44
C ARG A 249 4.74 23.45 -5.70
N LYS A 250 5.09 22.17 -5.73
CA LYS A 250 6.43 21.71 -5.33
C LYS A 250 7.42 22.03 -6.44
N LYS A 251 8.27 23.04 -6.23
CA LYS A 251 9.49 23.24 -7.05
C LYS A 251 10.45 22.07 -6.83
N GLY A 252 10.84 21.37 -7.90
CA GLY A 252 12.06 20.57 -7.90
C GLY A 252 11.91 19.05 -8.08
N TRP A 253 11.02 18.58 -8.96
CA TRP A 253 11.09 17.18 -9.41
C TRP A 253 12.04 17.08 -10.61
N CYS A 254 13.26 16.60 -10.35
CA CYS A 254 14.22 16.17 -11.37
C CYS A 254 14.27 14.64 -11.37
N GLY A 255 13.45 14.02 -12.21
CA GLY A 255 13.55 12.59 -12.54
C GLY A 255 13.76 12.42 -14.04
N THR A 256 14.51 11.39 -14.45
CA THR A 256 14.75 11.02 -15.86
C THR A 256 13.55 10.33 -16.53
N HIS A 257 12.37 10.37 -15.92
CA HIS A 257 11.18 9.70 -16.46
C HIS A 257 10.58 10.53 -17.61
N PRO A 258 10.16 9.91 -18.73
CA PRO A 258 9.57 10.61 -19.88
C PRO A 258 8.38 11.52 -19.51
N LEU A 259 7.60 11.14 -18.51
CA LEU A 259 6.44 11.89 -18.02
C LEU A 259 6.73 12.86 -16.85
N ALA A 260 7.99 13.06 -16.45
CA ALA A 260 8.33 13.93 -15.32
C ALA A 260 7.92 15.40 -15.54
N TRP A 261 7.85 15.84 -16.80
CA TRP A 261 7.43 17.19 -17.15
C TRP A 261 5.97 17.49 -16.79
N LEU A 262 5.11 16.46 -16.62
CA LEU A 262 3.72 16.64 -16.18
C LEU A 262 3.63 17.33 -14.82
N GLY A 263 4.63 17.17 -13.96
CA GLY A 263 4.70 17.87 -12.67
C GLY A 263 4.92 19.39 -12.81
N ASN A 264 5.25 19.89 -14.00
CA ASN A 264 5.43 21.31 -14.30
C ASN A 264 4.25 21.91 -15.08
N VAL A 265 3.23 21.11 -15.42
CA VAL A 265 2.05 21.60 -16.14
C VAL A 265 1.25 22.52 -15.22
N ALA A 266 0.86 23.67 -15.76
CA ALA A 266 0.00 24.61 -15.06
C ALA A 266 -1.46 24.16 -15.20
N TRP A 267 -1.85 23.17 -14.40
CA TRP A 267 -3.22 22.68 -14.38
C TRP A 267 -4.21 23.80 -14.04
N SER A 268 -5.24 23.95 -14.86
CA SER A 268 -6.32 24.89 -14.61
C SER A 268 -7.15 24.45 -13.40
N LYS A 269 -7.78 25.41 -12.72
CA LYS A 269 -8.66 25.13 -11.58
C LYS A 269 -9.79 24.20 -12.00
N GLU A 270 -10.29 24.39 -13.21
CA GLU A 270 -11.33 23.61 -13.84
C GLU A 270 -10.90 22.14 -14.00
N THR A 271 -9.66 21.86 -14.40
CA THR A 271 -9.15 20.48 -14.45
C THR A 271 -9.09 19.85 -13.07
N GLY A 272 -8.60 20.59 -12.07
CA GLY A 272 -8.55 20.13 -10.68
C GLY A 272 -9.93 19.81 -10.10
N ASP A 273 -10.91 20.71 -10.28
CA ASP A 273 -12.29 20.52 -9.82
C ASP A 273 -12.96 19.30 -10.49
N ALA A 274 -12.68 19.08 -11.79
CA ALA A 274 -13.19 17.91 -12.51
C ALA A 274 -12.53 16.60 -12.04
N TYR A 275 -11.22 16.64 -11.77
CA TYR A 275 -10.48 15.51 -11.21
C TYR A 275 -11.05 15.12 -9.85
N ALA A 276 -11.16 16.07 -8.91
CA ALA A 276 -11.63 15.82 -7.55
C ALA A 276 -13.02 15.14 -7.53
N ARG A 277 -13.96 15.64 -8.35
CA ARG A 277 -15.32 15.06 -8.45
C ARG A 277 -15.35 13.62 -8.95
N LEU A 278 -14.43 13.25 -9.84
CA LEU A 278 -14.33 11.89 -10.38
C LEU A 278 -13.51 10.98 -9.46
N ALA A 279 -12.49 11.52 -8.78
CA ALA A 279 -11.73 10.84 -7.74
C ALA A 279 -12.62 10.45 -6.54
N ASP A 280 -13.50 11.35 -6.10
CA ASP A 280 -14.51 11.07 -5.06
C ASP A 280 -15.45 9.90 -5.41
N GLN A 281 -15.60 9.61 -6.71
CA GLN A 281 -16.38 8.48 -7.23
C GLN A 281 -15.53 7.21 -7.44
N GLY A 282 -14.25 7.23 -7.08
CA GLY A 282 -13.33 6.09 -7.16
C GLY A 282 -12.64 5.89 -8.52
N PHE A 283 -12.73 6.86 -9.44
CA PHE A 283 -12.21 6.72 -10.81
C PHE A 283 -10.72 7.05 -10.99
N ASP A 284 -9.93 7.30 -9.93
CA ASP A 284 -8.54 7.78 -10.02
C ASP A 284 -7.66 7.03 -11.04
N ARG A 285 -7.67 5.69 -11.01
CA ARG A 285 -6.82 4.87 -11.90
C ARG A 285 -7.13 5.12 -13.38
N MET A 286 -8.41 5.32 -13.67
CA MET A 286 -8.90 5.61 -15.01
C MET A 286 -8.49 7.01 -15.45
N LEU A 287 -8.62 8.01 -14.57
CA LEU A 287 -8.22 9.40 -14.84
C LEU A 287 -6.72 9.52 -15.10
N VAL A 288 -5.90 8.83 -14.30
CA VAL A 288 -4.46 8.70 -14.52
C VAL A 288 -4.17 8.04 -15.87
N GLY A 289 -4.92 6.99 -16.22
CA GLY A 289 -4.82 6.34 -17.53
C GLY A 289 -5.07 7.31 -18.69
N ASP A 290 -6.07 8.18 -18.55
CA ASP A 290 -6.39 9.21 -19.55
C ASP A 290 -5.27 10.26 -19.66
N ILE A 291 -4.76 10.77 -18.53
CA ILE A 291 -3.62 11.71 -18.51
C ILE A 291 -2.40 11.07 -19.20
N LYS A 292 -2.08 9.80 -18.90
CA LYS A 292 -0.96 9.08 -19.53
C LYS A 292 -1.13 8.97 -21.04
N ARG A 293 -2.34 8.65 -21.53
CA ARG A 293 -2.63 8.55 -22.97
C ARG A 293 -2.46 9.89 -23.67
N LEU A 294 -2.95 10.97 -23.05
CA LEU A 294 -2.82 12.32 -23.59
C LEU A 294 -1.39 12.82 -23.56
N ALA A 295 -0.64 12.58 -22.47
CA ALA A 295 0.76 12.97 -22.35
C ALA A 295 1.65 12.30 -23.41
N LYS A 296 1.39 11.02 -23.75
CA LYS A 296 2.09 10.35 -24.85
C LYS A 296 1.89 11.04 -26.21
N LEU A 297 0.77 11.73 -26.41
CA LEU A 297 0.53 12.50 -27.63
C LEU A 297 1.39 13.76 -27.71
N CYS A 298 1.76 14.35 -26.58
CA CYS A 298 2.66 15.52 -26.53
C CYS A 298 4.10 15.17 -26.97
N ASP A 299 4.50 13.90 -26.89
CA ASP A 299 5.84 13.43 -27.26
C ASP A 299 5.95 13.00 -28.73
N GLY A 300 4.84 12.95 -29.49
CA GLY A 300 4.82 12.51 -30.90
C GLY A 300 3.81 13.25 -31.77
N GLU A 301 3.62 12.79 -33.02
CA GLU A 301 2.50 13.18 -33.87
C GLU A 301 1.42 12.10 -33.81
N GLY A 302 0.13 12.47 -33.78
CA GLY A 302 -0.94 11.47 -33.81
C GLY A 302 -2.31 11.96 -33.37
N VAL A 303 -3.21 11.00 -33.23
CA VAL A 303 -4.57 11.18 -32.73
C VAL A 303 -4.82 10.15 -31.63
N VAL A 304 -5.34 10.60 -30.50
CA VAL A 304 -5.80 9.72 -29.41
C VAL A 304 -7.32 9.77 -29.35
N VAL A 305 -7.95 8.61 -29.48
CA VAL A 305 -9.39 8.44 -29.25
C VAL A 305 -9.57 7.91 -27.84
N LEU A 306 -10.16 8.73 -26.97
CA LEU A 306 -10.49 8.32 -25.61
C LEU A 306 -11.86 7.61 -25.62
N PRO A 307 -12.04 6.58 -24.79
CA PRO A 307 -13.29 5.80 -24.81
C PRO A 307 -14.50 6.67 -24.41
N PRO A 308 -15.68 6.41 -25.00
CA PRO A 308 -16.92 7.06 -24.57
C PRO A 308 -17.20 6.76 -23.10
N ASP A 309 -17.67 7.76 -22.37
CA ASP A 309 -17.98 7.65 -20.94
C ASP A 309 -18.92 8.80 -20.53
N SER A 310 -19.19 8.92 -19.23
CA SER A 310 -19.91 10.01 -18.61
C SER A 310 -19.42 11.39 -19.09
N ILE A 311 -20.36 12.32 -19.20
CA ILE A 311 -20.10 13.73 -19.53
C ILE A 311 -19.04 14.33 -18.61
N LEU A 312 -19.02 13.92 -17.34
CA LEU A 312 -18.02 14.37 -16.37
C LEU A 312 -16.60 13.92 -16.75
N ARG A 313 -16.39 12.65 -17.12
CA ARG A 313 -15.08 12.15 -17.56
C ARG A 313 -14.66 12.78 -18.88
N MET A 314 -15.57 12.91 -19.85
CA MET A 314 -15.26 13.60 -21.11
C MET A 314 -14.84 15.06 -20.87
N THR A 315 -15.54 15.76 -19.97
CA THR A 315 -15.19 17.13 -19.58
C THR A 315 -13.78 17.19 -18.99
N PHE A 316 -13.43 16.25 -18.10
CA PHE A 316 -12.09 16.13 -17.55
C PHE A 316 -11.04 15.91 -18.65
N GLN A 317 -11.28 14.98 -19.58
CA GLN A 317 -10.38 14.69 -20.70
C GLN A 317 -10.12 15.90 -21.60
N HIS A 318 -11.17 16.68 -21.91
CA HIS A 318 -11.05 17.94 -22.63
C HIS A 318 -10.16 18.94 -21.90
N ARG A 319 -10.37 19.13 -20.60
CA ARG A 319 -9.63 20.10 -19.80
C ARG A 319 -8.16 19.72 -19.64
N VAL A 320 -7.87 18.43 -19.39
CA VAL A 320 -6.50 17.91 -19.38
C VAL A 320 -5.81 18.17 -20.71
N ALA A 321 -6.45 17.84 -21.83
CA ALA A 321 -5.87 18.04 -23.16
C ALA A 321 -5.58 19.53 -23.45
N VAL A 322 -6.49 20.43 -23.05
CA VAL A 322 -6.28 21.88 -23.16
C VAL A 322 -5.09 22.35 -22.32
N ASP A 323 -4.98 21.91 -21.07
CA ASP A 323 -3.85 22.27 -20.18
C ASP A 323 -2.51 21.73 -20.71
N LEU A 324 -2.53 20.63 -21.47
CA LEU A 324 -1.37 20.06 -22.17
C LEU A 324 -1.11 20.72 -23.54
N GLY A 325 -1.90 21.72 -23.94
CA GLY A 325 -1.75 22.44 -25.22
C GLY A 325 -2.21 21.64 -26.44
N LEU A 326 -3.03 20.61 -26.26
CA LEU A 326 -3.55 19.75 -27.32
C LEU A 326 -4.92 20.25 -27.81
N LYS A 327 -5.25 19.95 -29.07
CA LYS A 327 -6.56 20.23 -29.67
C LYS A 327 -7.52 19.08 -29.41
N THR A 328 -8.75 19.41 -29.07
CA THR A 328 -9.78 18.40 -28.78
C THR A 328 -11.04 18.63 -29.61
N VAL A 329 -11.69 17.53 -29.98
CA VAL A 329 -12.98 17.51 -30.67
C VAL A 329 -13.84 16.42 -30.05
N GLU A 330 -15.10 16.73 -29.77
CA GLU A 330 -16.11 15.72 -29.43
C GLU A 330 -16.60 15.05 -30.71
N ALA A 331 -16.59 13.72 -30.75
CA ALA A 331 -17.10 12.94 -31.87
C ALA A 331 -18.09 11.87 -31.39
N GLY A 332 -18.97 11.41 -32.27
CA GLY A 332 -20.04 10.46 -31.95
C GLY A 332 -21.33 11.12 -31.44
N GLU A 333 -22.40 10.32 -31.35
CA GLU A 333 -23.73 10.74 -30.90
C GLU A 333 -24.21 9.85 -29.74
N GLY A 334 -25.06 10.41 -28.86
CA GLY A 334 -25.69 9.66 -27.77
C GLY A 334 -24.68 9.02 -26.80
N SER A 335 -24.80 7.70 -26.60
CA SER A 335 -23.92 6.91 -25.73
C SER A 335 -22.52 6.68 -26.29
N ASP A 336 -22.32 6.93 -27.59
CA ASP A 336 -21.04 6.71 -28.28
C ASP A 336 -20.21 7.99 -28.36
N LYS A 337 -20.66 9.05 -27.69
CA LYS A 337 -19.97 10.33 -27.63
C LYS A 337 -18.63 10.17 -26.91
N HIS A 338 -17.56 10.62 -27.56
CA HIS A 338 -16.19 10.44 -27.07
C HIS A 338 -15.29 11.62 -27.44
N VAL A 339 -14.12 11.68 -26.79
CA VAL A 339 -13.15 12.76 -26.98
C VAL A 339 -12.04 12.30 -27.92
N VAL A 340 -11.83 13.05 -29.01
CA VAL A 340 -10.71 12.87 -29.93
C VAL A 340 -9.71 14.00 -29.70
N VAL A 341 -8.47 13.64 -29.39
CA VAL A 341 -7.39 14.60 -29.11
C VAL A 341 -6.31 14.50 -30.18
N ARG A 342 -5.82 15.66 -30.63
CA ARG A 342 -4.82 15.82 -31.68
C ARG A 342 -3.76 16.83 -31.23
N ARG A 343 -2.53 16.65 -31.70
CA ARG A 343 -1.48 17.66 -31.51
C ARG A 343 -1.68 18.86 -32.43
#